data_AF-A0A522XTU7-F1
#
_entry.id   AF-A0A522XTU7-F1
#
_cell.length_a   1.000
_cell.length_b   1.000
_cell.length_c   1.000
_cell.angle_alpha   90.00
_cell.angle_beta   90.00
_cell.angle_gamma   90.00
#
_symmetry.space_group_name_H-M   'P 1'
#
loop_
_entity.id
_entity.type
_entity.pdbx_description
1 polymer ?
#
loop_
_entity_poly.entity_id
_entity_poly.type
_entity_poly.pdbx_seq_one_letter_code
_entity_poly.pdbx_strand_id
1 'polypeptide(L)'
;MIIDKVNATVFVFDARGRLQGTGPALLGITPGDRTPEGIGDRKLSAIPVQDRITPAGRFVASLDRDLQGQSILWVDYASALALHRVVKGKPDERRAERLQSESSQDNRISFGCINVQANFFDSVVSPAFTGTNGIVYILPETGTVRDMFGAYDVNIPTGAHALPKP
;
A
#
# COMPACT_ATOMS: atom_id res chain seq x y z
N MET A 1 7.63 -3.57 2.64
CA MET A 1 6.88 -3.26 1.40
C MET A 1 6.63 -1.76 1.34
N ILE A 2 6.67 -1.18 0.14
CA ILE A 2 6.36 0.23 -0.11
C ILE A 2 5.25 0.29 -1.17
N ILE A 3 4.25 1.13 -0.95
CA ILE A 3 3.18 1.42 -1.89
C ILE A 3 3.34 2.88 -2.33
N ASP A 4 3.73 3.07 -3.58
CA ASP A 4 3.78 4.37 -4.22
C ASP A 4 2.41 4.66 -4.81
N LYS A 5 1.68 5.59 -4.18
CA LYS A 5 0.34 5.95 -4.61
C LYS A 5 0.36 6.71 -5.93
N VAL A 6 1.31 7.61 -6.14
CA VAL A 6 1.38 8.46 -7.34
C VAL A 6 1.57 7.61 -8.59
N ASN A 7 2.43 6.59 -8.51
CA ASN A 7 2.70 5.67 -9.62
C ASN A 7 1.88 4.37 -9.56
N ALA A 8 0.93 4.27 -8.63
CA ALA A 8 0.09 3.08 -8.42
C ALA A 8 0.88 1.76 -8.40
N THR A 9 2.01 1.73 -7.70
CA THR A 9 2.98 0.63 -7.74
C THR A 9 3.32 0.12 -6.34
N VAL A 10 3.44 -1.21 -6.21
CA VAL A 10 3.89 -1.90 -5.00
C VAL A 10 5.31 -2.41 -5.20
N PHE A 11 6.17 -2.16 -4.21
CA PHE A 11 7.54 -2.66 -4.12
C PHE A 11 7.67 -3.58 -2.90
N VAL A 12 8.13 -4.81 -3.09
CA VAL A 12 8.35 -5.78 -2.02
C VAL A 12 9.84 -5.96 -1.82
N PHE A 13 10.28 -5.85 -0.57
CA PHE A 13 11.68 -5.99 -0.17
C PHE A 13 11.80 -7.08 0.90
N ASP A 14 12.93 -7.79 0.91
CA ASP A 14 13.29 -8.67 2.02
C ASP A 14 13.79 -7.87 3.25
N ALA A 15 14.06 -8.58 4.35
CA ALA A 15 14.56 -7.99 5.59
C ALA A 15 15.95 -7.33 5.46
N ARG A 16 16.69 -7.59 4.37
CA ARG A 16 17.99 -6.97 4.06
C ARG A 16 17.83 -5.77 3.10
N GLY A 17 16.60 -5.40 2.76
CA GLY A 17 16.30 -4.29 1.84
C GLY A 17 16.50 -4.64 0.37
N ARG A 18 16.60 -5.92 0.00
CA ARG A 18 16.72 -6.32 -1.42
C ARG A 18 15.33 -6.40 -2.04
N LEU A 19 15.16 -5.78 -3.21
CA LEU A 19 13.92 -5.85 -3.99
C LEU A 19 13.64 -7.30 -4.42
N GLN A 20 12.47 -7.82 -4.04
CA GLN A 20 11.98 -9.16 -4.38
C GLN A 20 10.98 -9.13 -5.54
N GLY A 21 10.29 -8.01 -5.74
CA GLY A 21 9.38 -7.84 -6.87
C GLY A 21 8.63 -6.52 -6.85
N THR A 22 8.08 -6.17 -7.99
CA THR A 22 7.24 -4.98 -8.20
C THR A 22 5.98 -5.35 -8.95
N GLY A 23 4.88 -4.63 -8.70
CA GLY A 23 3.63 -4.84 -9.42
C GLY A 23 2.70 -3.64 -9.35
N PRO A 24 1.83 -3.45 -10.36
CA PRO A 24 0.82 -2.41 -10.33
C PRO A 24 -0.23 -2.72 -9.25
N ALA A 25 -0.84 -1.67 -8.72
CA ALA A 25 -1.91 -1.74 -7.75
C ALA A 25 -3.12 -0.92 -8.22
N LEU A 26 -4.32 -1.37 -7.88
CA LEU A 26 -5.49 -0.50 -7.83
C LEU A 26 -5.60 0.09 -6.42
N LEU A 27 -5.92 1.37 -6.37
CA LEU A 27 -5.95 2.16 -5.15
C LEU A 27 -7.32 2.85 -5.04
N GLY A 28 -7.55 3.49 -3.88
CA GLY A 28 -8.74 4.28 -3.62
C GLY A 28 -9.03 5.25 -4.77
N ILE A 29 -10.30 5.37 -5.16
CA ILE A 29 -10.69 6.24 -6.29
C ILE A 29 -10.41 7.72 -6.02
N THR A 30 -10.42 8.14 -4.75
CA THR A 30 -10.12 9.52 -4.37
C THR A 30 -8.67 9.64 -3.90
N PRO A 31 -7.86 10.51 -4.51
CA PRO A 31 -6.54 10.86 -3.97
C PRO A 31 -6.64 11.47 -2.59
N GLY A 32 -5.74 11.09 -1.69
CA GLY A 32 -5.70 11.64 -0.33
C GLY A 32 -4.88 10.78 0.62
N ASP A 33 -4.44 11.35 1.73
CA ASP A 33 -3.50 10.67 2.65
C ASP A 33 -4.12 10.24 3.97
N ARG A 34 -5.30 10.76 4.33
CA ARG A 34 -5.90 10.55 5.64
C ARG A 34 -7.01 9.51 5.58
N THR A 35 -7.03 8.63 6.57
CA THR A 35 -8.14 7.71 6.83
C THR A 35 -9.36 8.51 7.31
N PRO A 36 -10.52 8.42 6.63
CA PRO A 36 -11.76 9.01 7.14
C PRO A 36 -12.21 8.36 8.45
N GLU A 37 -12.82 9.15 9.34
CA GLU A 37 -13.23 8.66 10.65
C GLU A 37 -14.31 7.56 10.55
N GLY A 38 -14.12 6.47 11.30
CA GLY A 38 -15.04 5.34 11.35
C GLY A 38 -15.16 4.56 10.04
N ILE A 39 -14.24 4.73 9.08
CA ILE A 39 -14.33 4.09 7.76
C ILE A 39 -14.41 2.56 7.84
N GLY A 40 -13.71 1.95 8.80
CA GLY A 40 -13.66 0.50 8.99
C GLY A 40 -15.01 -0.11 9.40
N ASP A 41 -15.89 0.67 10.03
CA ASP A 41 -17.21 0.22 10.50
C ASP A 41 -18.32 0.44 9.46
N ARG A 42 -18.02 1.18 8.38
CA ARG A 42 -19.01 1.50 7.34
C ARG A 42 -19.16 0.35 6.36
N LYS A 43 -20.41 0.08 5.96
CA LYS A 43 -20.68 -0.78 4.80
C LYS A 43 -20.08 -0.16 3.54
N LEU A 44 -19.45 -0.96 2.68
CA LEU A 44 -18.86 -0.47 1.42
C LEU A 44 -19.81 0.39 0.59
N SER A 45 -21.09 -0.01 0.49
CA SER A 45 -22.11 0.75 -0.26
C SER A 45 -22.42 2.14 0.32
N ALA A 46 -22.12 2.36 1.61
CA ALA A 46 -22.33 3.62 2.30
C ALA A 46 -21.07 4.51 2.33
N ILE A 47 -19.94 4.04 1.80
CA ILE A 47 -18.72 4.85 1.71
C ILE A 47 -18.87 5.82 0.52
N PRO A 48 -18.96 7.13 0.77
CA PRO A 48 -19.10 8.11 -0.30
C PRO A 48 -17.78 8.21 -1.07
N VAL A 49 -17.82 8.66 -2.33
CA VAL A 49 -16.66 8.61 -3.23
C VAL A 49 -15.45 9.32 -2.63
N GLN A 50 -15.64 10.51 -2.04
CA GLN A 50 -14.56 11.30 -1.44
C GLN A 50 -13.83 10.61 -0.27
N ASP A 51 -14.46 9.62 0.36
CA ASP A 51 -13.89 8.87 1.48
C ASP A 51 -13.17 7.58 1.02
N ARG A 52 -13.20 7.25 -0.27
CA ARG A 52 -12.58 6.04 -0.84
C ARG A 52 -11.10 6.27 -1.12
N ILE A 53 -10.34 6.43 -0.04
CA ILE A 53 -8.94 6.82 -0.04
C ILE A 53 -8.09 5.60 0.37
N THR A 54 -6.95 5.40 -0.29
CA THR A 54 -5.86 4.58 0.28
C THR A 54 -4.99 5.48 1.15
N PRO A 55 -5.04 5.37 2.49
CA PRO A 55 -4.35 6.30 3.37
C PRO A 55 -2.84 6.12 3.32
N ALA A 56 -2.10 7.20 3.52
CA ALA A 56 -0.67 7.16 3.72
C ALA A 56 -0.34 6.74 5.16
N GLY A 57 0.82 6.12 5.37
CA GLY A 57 1.24 5.75 6.71
C GLY A 57 2.23 4.60 6.78
N ARG A 58 2.61 4.26 8.00
CA ARG A 58 3.47 3.12 8.33
C ARG A 58 2.67 2.11 9.11
N PHE A 59 2.54 0.91 8.55
CA PHE A 59 1.68 -0.13 9.06
C PHE A 59 2.47 -1.40 9.36
N VAL A 60 2.04 -2.12 10.40
CA VAL A 60 2.48 -3.50 10.66
C VAL A 60 1.45 -4.41 10.03
N ALA A 61 1.86 -5.14 9.00
CA ALA A 61 0.99 -5.97 8.20
C ALA A 61 1.29 -7.46 8.38
N SER A 62 0.25 -8.28 8.27
CA SER A 62 0.32 -9.73 8.46
C SER A 62 -0.67 -10.44 7.53
N LEU A 63 -0.30 -11.63 7.07
CA LEU A 63 -1.21 -12.47 6.30
C LEU A 63 -2.28 -13.07 7.21
N ASP A 64 -3.51 -13.09 6.72
CA ASP A 64 -4.62 -13.79 7.36
C ASP A 64 -5.67 -14.15 6.27
N ARG A 65 -6.85 -14.59 6.70
CA ARG A 65 -8.00 -14.84 5.84
C ARG A 65 -9.06 -13.77 5.99
N ASP A 66 -9.72 -13.44 4.88
CA ASP A 66 -10.95 -12.67 4.90
C ASP A 66 -12.16 -13.53 5.35
N LEU A 67 -13.33 -12.90 5.42
CA LEU A 67 -14.58 -13.57 5.81
C LEU A 67 -15.02 -14.68 4.83
N GLN A 68 -14.46 -14.71 3.62
CA GLN A 68 -14.69 -15.74 2.60
C GLN A 68 -13.56 -16.79 2.58
N GLY A 69 -12.65 -16.75 3.55
CA GLY A 69 -11.53 -17.67 3.69
C GLY A 69 -10.38 -17.42 2.71
N GLN A 70 -10.39 -16.34 1.93
CA GLN A 70 -9.32 -16.01 0.99
C GLN A 70 -8.16 -15.37 1.73
N SER A 71 -6.93 -15.74 1.36
CA SER A 71 -5.73 -15.14 1.96
C SER A 71 -5.61 -13.68 1.53
N ILE A 72 -5.47 -12.78 2.49
CA ILE A 72 -5.25 -11.35 2.31
C ILE A 72 -4.10 -10.88 3.20
N LEU A 73 -3.51 -9.73 2.86
CA LEU A 73 -2.55 -9.06 3.73
C LEU A 73 -3.30 -7.93 4.46
N TRP A 74 -3.56 -8.11 5.75
CA TRP A 74 -4.09 -7.02 6.57
C TRP A 74 -3.02 -5.96 6.75
N VAL A 75 -3.36 -4.72 6.40
CA VAL A 75 -2.45 -3.57 6.52
C VAL A 75 -2.84 -2.75 7.75
N ASP A 76 -4.11 -2.43 7.91
CA ASP A 76 -4.63 -1.80 9.13
C ASP A 76 -6.02 -2.32 9.46
N TYR A 77 -6.15 -3.01 10.59
CA TYR A 77 -7.42 -3.59 11.03
C TYR A 77 -8.45 -2.51 11.39
N ALA A 78 -8.03 -1.40 12.01
CA ALA A 78 -8.96 -0.38 12.50
C ALA A 78 -9.69 0.33 11.35
N SER A 79 -9.01 0.55 10.22
CA SER A 79 -9.60 1.13 9.02
C SER A 79 -10.11 0.10 8.01
N ALA A 80 -10.08 -1.19 8.34
CA ALA A 80 -10.37 -2.30 7.43
C ALA A 80 -9.55 -2.23 6.12
N LEU A 81 -8.29 -1.78 6.20
CA LEU A 81 -7.39 -1.65 5.06
C LEU A 81 -6.61 -2.94 4.83
N ALA A 82 -6.70 -3.48 3.62
CA ALA A 82 -5.98 -4.68 3.23
C ALA A 82 -5.37 -4.55 1.82
N LEU A 83 -4.33 -5.36 1.57
CA LEU A 83 -3.85 -5.68 0.23
C LEU A 83 -4.35 -7.07 -0.14
N HIS A 84 -5.00 -7.20 -1.29
CA HIS A 84 -5.53 -8.47 -1.75
C HIS A 84 -5.48 -8.61 -3.28
N ARG A 85 -5.75 -9.82 -3.77
CA ARG A 85 -5.87 -10.10 -5.20
C ARG A 85 -7.01 -9.27 -5.79
N VAL A 86 -6.85 -8.79 -7.01
CA VAL A 86 -7.91 -8.13 -7.76
C VAL A 86 -9.11 -9.06 -7.93
N VAL A 87 -10.30 -8.54 -7.65
CA VAL A 87 -11.57 -9.22 -7.85
C VAL A 87 -12.20 -8.76 -9.17
N LYS A 88 -13.05 -9.58 -9.78
CA LYS A 88 -13.71 -9.24 -11.06
C LYS A 88 -14.54 -7.94 -10.99
N GLY A 89 -15.19 -7.68 -9.86
CA GLY A 89 -16.08 -6.51 -9.71
C GLY A 89 -17.23 -6.52 -10.73
N LYS A 90 -17.71 -5.34 -11.11
CA LYS A 90 -18.63 -5.19 -12.24
C LYS A 90 -17.83 -5.11 -13.55
N PRO A 91 -18.33 -5.64 -14.69
CA PRO A 91 -17.63 -5.58 -15.98
C PRO A 91 -17.16 -4.16 -16.36
N ASP A 92 -18.00 -3.15 -16.15
CA ASP A 92 -17.70 -1.76 -16.50
C ASP A 92 -16.58 -1.14 -15.64
N GLU A 93 -16.21 -1.75 -14.51
CA GLU A 93 -15.08 -1.30 -13.69
C GLU A 93 -13.73 -1.61 -14.35
N ARG A 94 -13.68 -2.62 -15.24
CA ARG A 94 -12.49 -2.99 -16.03
C ARG A 94 -11.21 -3.11 -15.18
N ARG A 95 -11.32 -3.75 -14.01
CA ARG A 95 -10.24 -3.76 -13.00
C ARG A 95 -8.96 -4.44 -13.48
N ALA A 96 -9.09 -5.51 -14.25
CA ALA A 96 -7.93 -6.23 -14.78
C ALA A 96 -7.18 -5.35 -15.80
N GLU A 97 -7.91 -4.65 -16.66
CA GLU A 97 -7.36 -3.73 -17.65
C GLU A 97 -6.73 -2.50 -17.00
N ARG A 98 -7.37 -1.93 -15.96
CA ARG A 98 -6.81 -0.82 -15.17
C ARG A 98 -5.46 -1.17 -14.56
N LEU A 99 -5.29 -2.41 -14.07
CA LEU A 99 -3.99 -2.88 -13.56
C LEU A 99 -2.90 -2.95 -14.63
N GLN A 100 -3.25 -3.05 -15.91
CA GLN A 100 -2.30 -3.06 -17.03
C GLN A 100 -2.15 -1.69 -17.70
N SER A 101 -2.85 -0.65 -17.21
CA SER A 101 -2.73 0.67 -17.80
C SER A 101 -1.36 1.29 -17.52
N GLU A 102 -0.84 2.03 -18.50
CA GLU A 102 0.35 2.86 -18.33
C GLU A 102 0.06 4.10 -17.46
N SER A 103 -1.19 4.55 -17.41
CA SER A 103 -1.61 5.72 -16.63
C SER A 103 -2.03 5.31 -15.22
N SER A 104 -1.30 5.78 -14.20
CA SER A 104 -1.63 5.51 -12.80
C SER A 104 -3.00 6.08 -12.37
N GLN A 105 -3.56 7.02 -13.13
CA GLN A 105 -4.91 7.52 -12.89
C GLN A 105 -5.98 6.46 -13.17
N ASP A 106 -5.74 5.56 -14.11
CA ASP A 106 -6.67 4.46 -14.41
C ASP A 106 -6.72 3.45 -13.26
N ASN A 107 -5.70 3.41 -12.41
CA ASN A 107 -5.65 2.52 -11.25
C ASN A 107 -6.51 3.00 -10.06
N ARG A 108 -7.16 4.17 -10.16
CA ARG A 108 -8.05 4.74 -9.12
C ARG A 108 -9.46 4.20 -9.26
N ILE A 109 -9.81 3.20 -8.44
CA ILE A 109 -11.14 2.55 -8.53
C ILE A 109 -11.61 1.87 -7.23
N SER A 110 -10.71 1.58 -6.29
CA SER A 110 -11.05 0.85 -5.08
C SER A 110 -11.76 1.72 -4.04
N PHE A 111 -12.24 1.08 -2.97
CA PHE A 111 -12.81 1.76 -1.81
C PHE A 111 -11.75 2.17 -0.77
N GLY A 112 -10.47 1.88 -1.02
CA GLY A 112 -9.35 2.16 -0.13
C GLY A 112 -8.34 1.01 -0.10
N CYS A 113 -8.80 -0.24 -0.15
CA CYS A 113 -7.93 -1.42 -0.23
C CYS A 113 -7.01 -1.39 -1.45
N ILE A 114 -5.85 -2.01 -1.31
CA ILE A 114 -4.86 -2.15 -2.38
C ILE A 114 -5.17 -3.46 -3.13
N ASN A 115 -5.40 -3.40 -4.44
CA ASN A 115 -5.65 -4.61 -5.23
C ASN A 115 -4.50 -4.86 -6.19
N VAL A 116 -3.95 -6.07 -6.19
CA VAL A 116 -2.82 -6.45 -7.06
C VAL A 116 -3.19 -7.65 -7.94
N GLN A 117 -2.39 -7.92 -8.97
CA GLN A 117 -2.55 -9.13 -9.76
C GLN A 117 -2.39 -10.38 -8.88
N ALA A 118 -3.17 -11.44 -9.17
CA ALA A 118 -3.17 -12.65 -8.37
C ALA A 118 -1.78 -13.31 -8.31
N ASN A 119 -1.11 -13.44 -9.45
CA ASN A 119 0.25 -13.97 -9.54
C ASN A 119 1.27 -13.18 -8.71
N PHE A 120 1.20 -11.84 -8.69
CA PHE A 120 2.07 -11.01 -7.87
C PHE A 120 1.82 -11.23 -6.38
N PHE A 121 0.55 -11.35 -5.98
CA PHE A 121 0.21 -11.71 -4.61
C PHE A 121 0.78 -13.07 -4.24
N ASP A 122 0.52 -14.09 -5.06
CA ASP A 122 0.83 -15.48 -4.75
C ASP A 122 2.33 -15.78 -4.77
N SER A 123 3.07 -15.19 -5.70
CA SER A 123 4.48 -15.49 -5.91
C SER A 123 5.43 -14.52 -5.20
N VAL A 124 4.97 -13.34 -4.79
CA VAL A 124 5.84 -12.31 -4.17
C VAL A 124 5.32 -11.88 -2.80
N VAL A 125 4.08 -11.41 -2.72
CA VAL A 125 3.56 -10.83 -1.46
C VAL A 125 3.37 -11.91 -0.40
N SER A 126 2.63 -12.97 -0.70
CA SER A 126 2.34 -14.03 0.27
C SER A 126 3.63 -14.69 0.81
N PRO A 127 4.60 -15.08 -0.03
CA PRO A 127 5.87 -15.62 0.48
C PRO A 127 6.64 -14.64 1.36
N ALA A 128 6.65 -13.34 1.04
CA ALA A 128 7.38 -12.32 1.80
C ALA A 128 6.82 -12.07 3.22
N PHE A 129 5.54 -12.40 3.45
CA PHE A 129 4.86 -12.21 4.74
C PHE A 129 4.48 -13.54 5.41
N THR A 130 4.85 -14.69 4.84
CA THR A 130 4.53 -15.99 5.45
C THR A 130 5.37 -16.22 6.70
N GLY A 131 4.70 -16.54 7.82
CA GLY A 131 5.36 -16.81 9.10
C GLY A 131 5.99 -15.58 9.77
N THR A 132 5.68 -14.37 9.31
CA THR A 132 6.21 -13.12 9.85
C THR A 132 5.19 -11.97 9.73
N ASN A 133 5.40 -10.94 10.53
CA ASN A 133 4.83 -9.62 10.25
C ASN A 133 5.83 -8.82 9.39
N GLY A 134 5.34 -7.87 8.61
CA GLY A 134 6.17 -6.99 7.80
C GLY A 134 5.71 -5.54 7.88
N ILE A 135 6.63 -4.62 7.60
CA ILE A 135 6.27 -3.20 7.54
C ILE A 135 5.80 -2.84 6.14
N VAL A 136 4.63 -2.21 6.06
CA VAL A 136 4.08 -1.60 4.85
C VAL A 136 4.14 -0.09 5.02
N TYR A 137 4.90 0.58 4.15
CA TYR A 137 4.82 2.03 3.99
C TYR A 137 3.91 2.34 2.82
N ILE A 138 2.91 3.19 3.04
CA ILE A 138 2.11 3.78 1.97
C ILE A 138 2.52 5.25 1.86
N LEU A 139 3.14 5.61 0.75
CA LEU A 139 3.70 6.94 0.54
C LEU A 139 2.58 7.97 0.31
N PRO A 140 2.70 9.21 0.83
CA PRO A 140 1.72 10.24 0.61
C PRO A 140 1.71 10.74 -0.84
N GLU A 141 0.57 11.27 -1.26
CA GLU A 141 0.38 11.88 -2.58
C GLU A 141 -0.18 13.31 -2.54
N THR A 142 -0.65 13.77 -1.36
CA THR A 142 -1.19 15.13 -1.16
C THR A 142 -0.42 15.94 -0.12
N GLY A 143 0.15 15.28 0.88
CA GLY A 143 1.01 15.86 1.91
C GLY A 143 2.48 15.50 1.71
N THR A 144 3.35 16.04 2.56
CA THR A 144 4.78 15.71 2.50
C THR A 144 5.10 14.43 3.27
N VAL A 145 6.18 13.75 2.87
CA VAL A 145 6.74 12.63 3.65
C VAL A 145 7.03 13.06 5.09
N ARG A 146 7.49 14.31 5.29
CA ARG A 146 7.77 14.87 6.61
C ARG A 146 6.51 14.96 7.47
N ASP A 147 5.38 15.36 6.90
CA ASP A 147 4.13 15.49 7.65
C ASP A 147 3.60 14.13 8.12
N MET A 148 3.85 13.07 7.33
CA MET A 148 3.31 11.73 7.60
C MET A 148 4.24 10.84 8.43
N PHE A 149 5.55 10.97 8.26
CA PHE A 149 6.54 10.09 8.88
C PHE A 149 7.50 10.82 9.84
N GLY A 150 7.35 12.14 9.99
CA GLY A 150 8.28 13.00 10.71
C GLY A 150 9.54 13.33 9.91
N ALA A 151 10.39 14.18 10.47
CA ALA A 151 11.76 14.33 10.00
C ALA A 151 12.59 13.19 10.62
N TYR A 152 13.11 12.28 9.80
CA TYR A 152 14.25 11.48 10.22
C TYR A 152 15.45 12.41 10.23
N ASP A 153 15.79 12.99 11.38
CA ASP A 153 17.18 13.35 11.62
C ASP A 153 17.94 12.02 11.65
N VAL A 154 18.48 11.63 10.50
CA VAL A 154 19.57 10.67 10.46
C VAL A 154 20.70 11.32 11.22
N ASN A 155 20.78 11.03 12.51
CA ASN A 155 21.89 11.41 13.35
C ASN A 155 23.10 10.61 12.81
N ILE A 156 23.72 11.12 11.75
CA ILE A 156 25.03 10.66 11.32
C ILE A 156 25.90 10.90 12.54
N PRO A 157 26.43 9.85 13.20
CA PRO A 157 27.36 10.05 14.28
C PRO A 157 28.49 10.88 13.69
N THR A 158 28.63 12.13 14.15
CA THR A 158 29.77 12.99 13.84
C THR A 158 30.98 12.41 14.56
N GLY A 159 31.51 11.32 14.01
CA GLY A 159 32.65 10.59 14.51
C GLY A 159 33.41 9.99 13.35
N ALA A 160 34.56 10.58 13.06
CA ALA A 160 35.58 10.18 12.09
C ALA A 160 35.27 10.43 10.60
N HIS A 161 35.71 11.59 10.10
CA HIS A 161 36.83 11.65 9.17
C HIS A 161 37.26 13.11 8.98
N ALA A 162 38.24 13.56 9.75
CA ALA A 162 39.05 14.70 9.34
C ALA A 162 39.89 14.25 8.14
N LEU A 163 39.66 14.85 6.98
CA LEU A 163 40.58 14.76 5.85
C LEU A 163 41.85 15.55 6.21
N PRO A 164 43.06 15.04 5.91
CA PRO A 164 44.26 15.83 6.09
C PRO A 164 44.26 16.97 5.06
N LYS A 165 44.50 18.20 5.53
CA LYS A 165 44.72 19.35 4.65
C LYS A 165 46.13 19.28 4.02
N PRO A 166 46.30 19.75 2.78
CA PRO A 166 47.62 19.93 2.17
C PRO A 166 48.41 21.04 2.87
#